data_AF-A0A6A5QX08-F1
#
_entry.id   AF-A0A6A5QX08-F1
#
_cell.length_a   1.000
_cell.length_b   1.000
_cell.length_c   1.000
_cell.angle_alpha   90.00
_cell.angle_beta   90.00
_cell.angle_gamma   90.00
#
_symmetry.space_group_name_H-M   'P 1'
#
loop_
_entity.id
_entity.type
_entity.pdbx_description
1 polymer ?
#
loop_
_entity_poly.entity_id
_entity_poly.type
_entity_poly.pdbx_seq_one_letter_code
_entity_poly.pdbx_strand_id
1 'polypeptide(L)'
;PTKSTTTPSTHLSKIQRSTSQQPNELLNPPAFTYAPPLSIPSREPDQSYPSYLWKCGRAYLSFYKASVSNVRQTAALAKSLRSKSAGTSGSPTDILSRAEWQITLRSRNDMLRLPAFGIIFLVCGEWTPLLVMYITPAVPEACRIPRQVERVLAKSEQRRFERLRRIWLGSALCESSDALANVRVSDLDTLHLRKISARLDCHARVWDWLNLPPPGVLVKWSVGRRVEYLKRDDELIKRDGGWKELGEKEVHRACVERGIDVLGKKEGVLRGELGRWFG
;
A
#
# COMPACT_ATOMS: atom_id res chain seq x y z
N PRO A 1 -67.08 27.58 18.44
CA PRO A 1 -66.09 28.22 19.36
C PRO A 1 -65.53 27.18 20.36
N THR A 2 -64.29 26.72 20.37
CA THR A 2 -62.99 27.21 19.88
C THR A 2 -62.09 25.96 19.82
N LYS A 3 -61.33 25.78 18.73
CA LYS A 3 -60.35 24.69 18.58
C LYS A 3 -59.04 25.11 19.24
N SER A 4 -58.57 24.39 20.25
CA SER A 4 -57.23 24.52 20.82
C SER A 4 -56.34 23.38 20.32
N THR A 5 -55.47 23.70 19.36
CA THR A 5 -54.42 22.82 18.84
C THR A 5 -53.19 22.95 19.74
N THR A 6 -52.79 21.86 20.41
CA THR A 6 -51.53 21.78 21.14
C THR A 6 -50.64 20.74 20.45
N THR A 7 -49.62 21.21 19.77
CA THR A 7 -48.53 20.42 19.16
C THR A 7 -47.53 19.98 20.25
N PRO A 8 -47.15 18.68 20.32
CA PRO A 8 -45.99 18.29 21.11
C PRO A 8 -44.72 18.45 20.26
N SER A 9 -43.82 19.30 20.76
CA SER A 9 -42.46 19.52 20.23
C SER A 9 -41.59 18.30 20.55
N THR A 10 -41.35 17.45 19.55
CA THR A 10 -40.40 16.34 19.66
C THR A 10 -38.99 16.89 19.49
N HIS A 11 -38.32 17.12 20.61
CA HIS A 11 -36.91 17.48 20.69
C HIS A 11 -36.06 16.33 20.11
N LEU A 12 -35.67 16.47 18.84
CA LEU A 12 -34.65 15.64 18.21
C LEU A 12 -33.31 15.90 18.92
N SER A 13 -32.94 14.99 19.80
CA SER A 13 -31.60 14.87 20.39
C SER A 13 -30.59 14.66 19.27
N LYS A 14 -30.02 15.76 18.81
CA LYS A 14 -28.84 15.80 17.93
C LYS A 14 -27.68 15.18 18.71
N ILE A 15 -27.51 13.87 18.55
CA ILE A 15 -26.29 13.16 18.94
C ILE A 15 -25.14 13.85 18.21
N GLN A 16 -24.41 14.68 18.93
CA GLN A 16 -23.13 15.21 18.51
C GLN A 16 -22.22 14.01 18.26
N ARG A 17 -22.06 13.63 16.98
CA ARG A 17 -20.90 12.86 16.56
C ARG A 17 -19.69 13.70 16.93
N SER A 18 -18.88 13.17 17.83
CA SER A 18 -17.53 13.62 18.13
C SER A 18 -16.84 14.13 16.88
N THR A 19 -16.32 15.35 16.96
CA THR A 19 -15.34 15.97 16.06
C THR A 19 -14.56 14.96 15.23
N SER A 20 -14.92 14.80 13.96
CA SER A 20 -14.00 14.25 12.95
C SER A 20 -12.86 15.25 12.81
N GLN A 21 -11.75 15.03 13.51
CA GLN A 21 -10.50 15.74 13.25
C GLN A 21 -10.23 15.62 11.75
N GLN A 22 -10.10 16.76 11.06
CA GLN A 22 -9.66 16.74 9.67
C GLN A 22 -8.33 15.98 9.63
N PRO A 23 -8.18 14.98 8.76
CA PRO A 23 -6.94 14.23 8.68
C PRO A 23 -5.82 15.20 8.33
N ASN A 24 -4.68 15.14 9.04
CA ASN A 24 -3.55 16.01 8.77
C ASN A 24 -3.11 15.84 7.30
N GLU A 25 -3.34 16.87 6.49
CA GLU A 25 -3.12 16.87 5.04
C GLU A 25 -1.64 16.78 4.67
N LEU A 26 -0.74 17.16 5.58
CA LEU A 26 0.71 17.05 5.38
C LEU A 26 1.16 15.59 5.39
N LEU A 27 0.51 14.74 6.18
CA LEU A 27 0.85 13.32 6.31
C LEU A 27 -0.01 12.43 5.42
N ASN A 28 -1.27 12.82 5.20
CA ASN A 28 -2.29 12.00 4.58
C ASN A 28 -2.65 12.52 3.18
N PRO A 29 -2.30 11.78 2.12
CA PRO A 29 -2.73 12.10 0.77
C PRO A 29 -4.26 12.25 0.64
N PRO A 30 -4.76 13.12 -0.26
CA PRO A 30 -6.17 13.29 -0.51
C PRO A 30 -6.90 11.99 -0.86
N ALA A 31 -8.21 11.91 -0.56
CA ALA A 31 -8.98 10.68 -0.72
C ALA A 31 -9.00 10.11 -2.16
N PHE A 32 -8.92 10.97 -3.18
CA PHE A 32 -8.87 10.56 -4.60
C PHE A 32 -7.55 9.89 -5.00
N THR A 33 -6.53 9.89 -4.14
CA THR A 33 -5.26 9.18 -4.40
C THR A 33 -5.35 7.68 -4.14
N TYR A 34 -6.43 7.22 -3.49
CA TYR A 34 -6.68 5.82 -3.18
C TYR A 34 -7.68 5.18 -4.14
N ALA A 35 -7.77 3.85 -4.07
CA ALA A 35 -8.85 3.11 -4.71
C ALA A 35 -10.21 3.56 -4.14
N PRO A 36 -11.22 3.80 -4.99
CA PRO A 36 -12.58 4.12 -4.54
C PRO A 36 -13.20 2.91 -3.83
N PRO A 37 -14.22 3.11 -2.96
CA PRO A 37 -14.90 2.00 -2.33
C PRO A 37 -15.62 1.13 -3.37
N LEU A 38 -15.44 -0.18 -3.27
CA LEU A 38 -16.12 -1.16 -4.12
C LEU A 38 -17.32 -1.73 -3.36
N SER A 39 -18.53 -1.28 -3.71
CA SER A 39 -19.79 -1.81 -3.16
C SER A 39 -20.43 -2.79 -4.13
N ILE A 40 -20.28 -4.09 -3.86
CA ILE A 40 -20.94 -5.15 -4.66
C ILE A 40 -22.30 -5.43 -4.01
N PRO A 41 -23.42 -5.35 -4.74
CA PRO A 41 -24.73 -5.65 -4.19
C PRO A 41 -24.82 -7.14 -3.79
N SER A 42 -25.47 -7.43 -2.67
CA SER A 42 -25.87 -8.79 -2.33
C SER A 42 -27.00 -9.25 -3.24
N ARG A 43 -27.04 -10.54 -3.58
CA ARG A 43 -28.14 -11.10 -4.38
C ARG A 43 -29.43 -11.04 -3.57
N GLU A 44 -30.46 -10.40 -4.13
CA GLU A 44 -31.81 -10.39 -3.56
C GLU A 44 -32.45 -11.79 -3.74
N PRO A 45 -33.26 -12.27 -2.79
CA PRO A 45 -33.80 -13.63 -2.80
C PRO A 45 -34.60 -13.96 -4.07
N ASP A 46 -35.34 -13.00 -4.62
CA ASP A 46 -36.19 -13.19 -5.80
C ASP A 46 -35.49 -12.80 -7.13
N GLN A 47 -34.22 -12.43 -7.09
CA GLN A 47 -33.51 -11.92 -8.27
C GLN A 47 -32.98 -13.05 -9.17
N SER A 48 -33.26 -12.92 -10.47
CA SER A 48 -32.69 -13.78 -11.50
C SER A 48 -31.17 -13.62 -11.57
N TYR A 49 -30.47 -14.74 -11.79
CA TYR A 49 -29.00 -14.77 -11.80
C TYR A 49 -28.36 -13.84 -12.85
N PRO A 50 -28.87 -13.73 -14.10
CA PRO A 50 -28.33 -12.80 -15.09
C PRO A 50 -28.49 -11.33 -14.68
N SER A 51 -29.64 -10.97 -14.09
CA SER A 51 -29.87 -9.61 -13.58
C SER A 51 -28.90 -9.27 -12.44
N TYR A 52 -28.63 -10.24 -11.56
CA TYR A 52 -27.64 -10.09 -10.49
C TYR A 52 -26.23 -9.86 -11.05
N LEU A 53 -25.81 -10.65 -12.04
CA LEU A 53 -24.50 -10.49 -12.68
C LEU A 53 -24.35 -9.13 -13.37
N TRP A 54 -25.39 -8.66 -14.06
CA TRP A 54 -25.39 -7.34 -14.69
C TRP A 54 -25.29 -6.20 -13.67
N LYS A 55 -26.01 -6.29 -12.53
CA LYS A 55 -25.84 -5.32 -11.42
C LYS A 55 -24.40 -5.34 -10.89
N CYS A 56 -23.80 -6.53 -10.74
CA CYS A 56 -22.42 -6.67 -10.28
C CYS A 56 -21.41 -6.07 -11.26
N GLY A 57 -21.54 -6.37 -12.56
CA GLY A 57 -20.60 -5.87 -13.55
C GLY A 57 -20.70 -4.35 -13.76
N ARG A 58 -21.91 -3.75 -13.65
CA ARG A 58 -22.05 -2.29 -13.56
C ARG A 58 -21.34 -1.67 -12.36
N ALA A 59 -21.37 -2.33 -11.20
CA ALA A 59 -20.65 -1.86 -10.01
C ALA A 59 -19.13 -1.91 -10.22
N TYR A 60 -18.60 -2.93 -10.90
CA TYR A 60 -17.19 -2.98 -11.29
C TYR A 60 -16.84 -1.91 -12.34
N LEU A 61 -17.75 -1.66 -13.29
CA LEU A 61 -17.55 -0.65 -14.32
C LEU A 61 -17.46 0.77 -13.72
N SER A 62 -18.35 1.10 -12.76
CA SER A 62 -18.30 2.39 -12.07
C SER A 62 -17.03 2.50 -11.21
N PHE A 63 -16.65 1.43 -10.50
CA PHE A 63 -15.39 1.36 -9.76
C PHE A 63 -14.18 1.64 -10.65
N TYR A 64 -14.04 0.98 -11.80
CA TYR A 64 -12.88 1.19 -12.69
C TYR A 64 -12.87 2.58 -13.32
N LYS A 65 -14.03 3.12 -13.73
CA LYS A 65 -14.12 4.49 -14.24
C LYS A 65 -13.66 5.50 -13.20
N ALA A 66 -14.15 5.37 -11.96
CA ALA A 66 -13.71 6.21 -10.84
C ALA A 66 -12.21 6.02 -10.55
N SER A 67 -11.71 4.79 -10.58
CA SER A 67 -10.30 4.48 -10.33
C SER A 67 -9.38 5.10 -11.39
N VAL A 68 -9.73 5.03 -12.67
CA VAL A 68 -8.97 5.68 -13.76
C VAL A 68 -8.99 7.19 -13.61
N SER A 69 -10.13 7.77 -13.20
CA SER A 69 -10.23 9.20 -12.88
C SER A 69 -9.27 9.59 -11.76
N ASN A 70 -9.27 8.82 -10.66
CA ASN A 70 -8.38 9.00 -9.51
C ASN A 70 -6.90 8.96 -9.92
N VAL A 71 -6.49 8.02 -10.78
CA VAL A 71 -5.11 7.95 -11.30
C VAL A 71 -4.75 9.23 -12.06
N ARG A 72 -5.63 9.72 -12.94
CA ARG A 72 -5.38 10.93 -13.73
C ARG A 72 -5.31 12.19 -12.87
N GLN A 73 -6.22 12.33 -11.90
CA GLN A 73 -6.20 13.44 -10.93
C GLN A 73 -4.91 13.42 -10.10
N THR A 74 -4.51 12.25 -9.62
CA THR A 74 -3.25 12.06 -8.88
C THR A 74 -2.04 12.39 -9.74
N ALA A 75 -2.05 12.04 -11.03
CA ALA A 75 -0.98 12.39 -11.96
C ALA A 75 -0.90 13.89 -12.25
N ALA A 76 -2.05 14.57 -12.39
CA ALA A 76 -2.11 16.01 -12.54
C ALA A 76 -1.57 16.74 -11.31
N LEU A 77 -1.98 16.32 -10.10
CA LEU A 77 -1.45 16.84 -8.84
C LEU A 77 0.06 16.56 -8.72
N ALA A 78 0.50 15.34 -9.04
CA ALA A 78 1.92 15.03 -9.00
C ALA A 78 2.74 15.88 -9.98
N LYS A 79 2.17 16.30 -11.11
CA LYS A 79 2.84 17.20 -12.05
C LYS A 79 3.04 18.59 -11.43
N SER A 80 2.04 19.14 -10.77
CA SER A 80 2.17 20.45 -10.09
C SER A 80 3.14 20.40 -8.90
N LEU A 81 3.16 19.29 -8.16
CA LEU A 81 4.12 19.08 -7.07
C LEU A 81 5.56 18.94 -7.57
N ARG A 82 5.78 18.27 -8.71
CA ARG A 82 7.11 18.21 -9.32
C ARG A 82 7.60 19.59 -9.80
N SER A 83 6.71 20.42 -10.36
CA SER A 83 7.08 21.80 -10.70
C SER A 83 7.37 22.64 -9.46
N LYS A 84 6.60 22.48 -8.37
CA LYS A 84 6.86 23.13 -7.07
C LYS A 84 8.25 22.78 -6.54
N SER A 85 8.63 21.50 -6.56
CA SER A 85 9.96 21.06 -6.11
C SER A 85 11.09 21.47 -7.04
N ALA A 86 10.84 21.58 -8.36
CA ALA A 86 11.86 21.96 -9.33
C ALA A 86 12.18 23.47 -9.32
N GLY A 87 11.23 24.31 -8.93
CA GLY A 87 11.40 25.76 -8.87
C GLY A 87 12.11 26.27 -7.61
N THR A 88 12.38 25.41 -6.64
CA THR A 88 13.00 25.79 -5.35
C THR A 88 14.34 25.07 -5.19
N SER A 89 15.40 25.80 -4.85
CA SER A 89 16.71 25.23 -4.56
C SER A 89 16.66 24.41 -3.27
N GLY A 90 16.77 23.08 -3.35
CA GLY A 90 16.75 22.20 -2.17
C GLY A 90 16.43 20.74 -2.52
N SER A 91 16.47 19.84 -1.52
CA SER A 91 15.96 18.48 -1.72
C SER A 91 14.43 18.52 -1.85
N PRO A 92 13.80 17.72 -2.73
CA PRO A 92 12.34 17.66 -2.83
C PRO A 92 11.65 17.35 -1.48
N THR A 93 12.33 16.64 -0.58
CA THR A 93 11.84 16.36 0.77
C THR A 93 11.72 17.59 1.65
N ASP A 94 12.52 18.63 1.42
CA ASP A 94 12.54 19.83 2.27
C ASP A 94 11.37 20.76 1.91
N ILE A 95 10.94 20.71 0.65
CA ILE A 95 9.91 21.58 0.08
C ILE A 95 8.53 20.93 0.15
N LEU A 96 8.46 19.61 -0.06
CA LEU A 96 7.21 18.86 -0.12
C LEU A 96 6.86 18.28 1.24
N SER A 97 5.56 18.26 1.56
CA SER A 97 5.06 17.46 2.68
C SER A 97 5.24 15.97 2.40
N ARG A 98 5.12 15.13 3.43
CA ARG A 98 5.15 13.69 3.34
C ARG A 98 4.11 13.16 2.34
N ALA A 99 2.87 13.67 2.44
CA ALA A 99 1.78 13.32 1.54
C ALA A 99 2.10 13.71 0.08
N GLU A 100 2.58 14.94 -0.14
CA GLU A 100 2.96 15.44 -1.46
C GLU A 100 4.10 14.61 -2.06
N TRP A 101 5.16 14.35 -1.28
CA TRP A 101 6.30 13.54 -1.70
C TRP A 101 5.87 12.13 -2.11
N GLN A 102 5.04 11.47 -1.31
CA GLN A 102 4.48 10.15 -1.62
C GLN A 102 3.66 10.13 -2.92
N ILE A 103 2.86 11.17 -3.19
CA ILE A 103 2.09 11.31 -4.44
C ILE A 103 3.01 11.39 -5.66
N THR A 104 4.12 12.14 -5.56
CA THR A 104 5.07 12.25 -6.68
C THR A 104 5.74 10.92 -7.02
N LEU A 105 6.01 10.08 -6.02
CA LEU A 105 6.63 8.76 -6.24
C LEU A 105 5.63 7.75 -6.81
N ARG A 106 4.43 7.68 -6.24
CA ARG A 106 3.41 6.67 -6.59
C ARG A 106 2.82 6.91 -7.98
N SER A 107 2.52 8.16 -8.32
CA SER A 107 1.89 8.55 -9.59
C SER A 107 2.66 8.09 -10.83
N ARG A 108 4.01 8.06 -10.78
CA ARG A 108 4.82 7.61 -11.92
C ARG A 108 4.53 6.14 -12.26
N ASN A 109 4.48 5.28 -11.25
CA ASN A 109 4.28 3.85 -11.45
C ASN A 109 2.86 3.55 -11.91
N ASP A 110 1.86 4.27 -11.40
CA ASP A 110 0.48 4.10 -11.83
C ASP A 110 0.26 4.59 -13.27
N MET A 111 0.88 5.70 -13.66
CA MET A 111 0.83 6.19 -15.04
C MET A 111 1.51 5.25 -16.04
N LEU A 112 2.59 4.57 -15.65
CA LEU A 112 3.24 3.56 -16.50
C LEU A 112 2.37 2.31 -16.69
N ARG A 113 1.53 1.97 -15.71
CA ARG A 113 0.62 0.81 -15.75
C ARG A 113 -0.69 1.12 -16.47
N LEU A 114 -1.11 2.38 -16.50
CA LEU A 114 -2.41 2.79 -17.02
C LEU A 114 -2.66 2.41 -18.49
N PRO A 115 -1.69 2.51 -19.42
CA PRO A 115 -1.90 2.10 -20.82
C PRO A 115 -2.19 0.60 -20.94
N ALA A 116 -1.40 -0.24 -20.27
CA ALA A 116 -1.60 -1.70 -20.28
C ALA A 116 -2.98 -2.07 -19.70
N PHE A 117 -3.36 -1.45 -18.58
CA PHE A 117 -4.68 -1.61 -18.00
C PHE A 117 -5.81 -1.12 -18.92
N GLY A 118 -5.60 0.00 -19.62
CA GLY A 118 -6.55 0.55 -20.58
C GLY A 118 -6.85 -0.39 -21.74
N ILE A 119 -5.83 -1.07 -22.28
CA ILE A 119 -5.99 -2.09 -23.32
C ILE A 119 -6.79 -3.28 -22.79
N ILE A 120 -6.43 -3.79 -21.60
CA ILE A 120 -7.14 -4.89 -20.94
C ILE A 120 -8.62 -4.54 -20.77
N PHE A 121 -8.89 -3.34 -20.26
CA PHE A 121 -10.25 -2.87 -20.01
C PHE A 121 -11.04 -2.65 -21.30
N LEU A 122 -10.40 -2.17 -22.37
CA LEU A 122 -11.03 -1.96 -23.67
C LEU A 122 -11.42 -3.28 -24.33
N VAL A 123 -10.58 -4.32 -24.22
CA VAL A 123 -10.85 -5.64 -24.80
C VAL A 123 -11.86 -6.43 -23.96
N CYS A 124 -11.71 -6.42 -22.63
CA CYS A 124 -12.50 -7.27 -21.74
C CYS A 124 -13.78 -6.61 -21.21
N GLY A 125 -13.88 -5.26 -21.25
CA GLY A 125 -15.04 -4.50 -20.79
C GLY A 125 -15.48 -4.89 -19.37
N GLU A 126 -16.71 -5.40 -19.26
CA GLU A 126 -17.33 -5.83 -17.99
C GLU A 126 -16.68 -7.08 -17.38
N TRP A 127 -15.97 -7.89 -18.17
CA TRP A 127 -15.26 -9.10 -17.73
C TRP A 127 -13.86 -8.83 -17.17
N THR A 128 -13.41 -7.57 -17.19
CA THR A 128 -12.11 -7.13 -16.66
C THR A 128 -11.80 -7.66 -15.25
N PRO A 129 -12.73 -7.68 -14.26
CA PRO A 129 -12.46 -8.24 -12.94
C PRO A 129 -11.95 -9.68 -12.95
N LEU A 130 -12.37 -10.52 -13.90
CA LEU A 130 -11.90 -11.91 -13.97
C LEU A 130 -10.44 -12.00 -14.42
N LEU A 131 -10.06 -11.22 -15.41
CA LEU A 131 -8.71 -11.24 -15.98
C LEU A 131 -7.68 -10.56 -15.05
N VAL A 132 -8.06 -9.42 -14.47
CA VAL A 132 -7.18 -8.59 -13.62
C VAL A 132 -6.72 -9.34 -12.35
N MET A 133 -7.47 -10.36 -11.91
CA MET A 133 -7.06 -11.24 -10.81
C MET A 133 -5.78 -12.04 -11.10
N TYR A 134 -5.45 -12.28 -12.38
CA TYR A 134 -4.25 -12.99 -12.80
C TYR A 134 -3.11 -12.05 -13.20
N ILE A 135 -3.40 -10.77 -13.51
CA ILE A 135 -2.42 -9.80 -14.05
C ILE A 135 -2.29 -8.56 -13.14
N THR A 136 -2.18 -8.75 -11.82
CA THR A 136 -2.08 -7.64 -10.86
C THR A 136 -0.91 -6.65 -11.09
N PRO A 137 0.28 -7.08 -11.57
CA PRO A 137 1.39 -6.14 -11.80
C PRO A 137 1.11 -5.05 -12.84
N ALA A 138 0.21 -5.32 -13.80
CA ALA A 138 -0.17 -4.39 -14.86
C ALA A 138 -1.25 -3.38 -14.42
N VAL A 139 -1.77 -3.51 -13.21
CA VAL A 139 -2.93 -2.75 -12.72
C VAL A 139 -2.45 -1.61 -11.82
N PRO A 140 -2.80 -0.34 -12.15
CA PRO A 140 -2.55 0.81 -11.28
C PRO A 140 -3.11 0.57 -9.87
N GLU A 141 -2.46 1.13 -8.85
CA GLU A 141 -2.84 0.87 -7.46
C GLU A 141 -4.29 1.25 -7.16
N ALA A 142 -4.74 2.43 -7.64
CA ALA A 142 -6.11 2.88 -7.46
C ALA A 142 -7.16 1.97 -8.14
N CYS A 143 -6.77 1.17 -9.16
CA CYS A 143 -7.65 0.24 -9.86
C CYS A 143 -7.70 -1.16 -9.23
N ARG A 144 -6.98 -1.41 -8.13
CA ARG A 144 -6.90 -2.75 -7.52
C ARG A 144 -8.12 -3.04 -6.66
N ILE A 145 -8.67 -4.24 -6.83
CA ILE A 145 -9.77 -4.74 -6.01
C ILE A 145 -9.23 -5.17 -4.63
N PRO A 146 -9.98 -5.02 -3.52
CA PRO A 146 -9.52 -5.39 -2.17
C PRO A 146 -8.93 -6.81 -2.08
N ARG A 147 -9.62 -7.81 -2.67
CA ARG A 147 -9.13 -9.20 -2.75
C ARG A 147 -7.79 -9.33 -3.46
N GLN A 148 -7.47 -8.46 -4.42
CA GLN A 148 -6.16 -8.46 -5.09
C GLN A 148 -5.08 -7.93 -4.18
N VAL A 149 -5.37 -6.85 -3.45
CA VAL A 149 -4.45 -6.27 -2.47
C VAL A 149 -4.11 -7.30 -1.40
N GLU A 150 -5.12 -7.94 -0.80
CA GLU A 150 -4.94 -9.01 0.19
C GLU A 150 -4.06 -10.14 -0.33
N ARG A 151 -4.32 -10.64 -1.55
CA ARG A 151 -3.50 -11.71 -2.16
C ARG A 151 -2.05 -11.28 -2.39
N VAL A 152 -1.82 -10.04 -2.81
CA VAL A 152 -0.47 -9.50 -3.01
C VAL A 152 0.28 -9.43 -1.69
N LEU A 153 -0.39 -8.94 -0.65
CA LEU A 153 0.16 -8.87 0.71
C LEU A 153 0.47 -10.26 1.26
N ALA A 154 -0.48 -11.20 1.17
CA ALA A 154 -0.31 -12.59 1.57
C ALA A 154 0.92 -13.24 0.91
N LYS A 155 1.04 -13.10 -0.41
CA LYS A 155 2.21 -13.61 -1.14
C LYS A 155 3.49 -12.89 -0.76
N SER A 156 3.46 -11.60 -0.40
CA SER A 156 4.65 -10.87 0.06
C SER A 156 5.12 -11.37 1.42
N GLU A 157 4.21 -11.53 2.39
CA GLU A 157 4.56 -12.09 3.71
C GLU A 157 5.11 -13.50 3.60
N GLN A 158 4.46 -14.36 2.80
CA GLN A 158 4.94 -15.72 2.56
C GLN A 158 6.38 -15.72 2.01
N ARG A 159 6.68 -14.87 1.02
CA ARG A 159 8.05 -14.74 0.48
C ARG A 159 9.03 -14.26 1.54
N ARG A 160 8.68 -13.25 2.34
CA ARG A 160 9.54 -12.75 3.41
C ARG A 160 9.85 -13.85 4.42
N PHE A 161 8.83 -14.60 4.83
CA PHE A 161 8.97 -15.75 5.71
C PHE A 161 9.86 -16.84 5.11
N GLU A 162 9.62 -17.26 3.87
CA GLU A 162 10.43 -18.29 3.19
C GLU A 162 11.88 -17.87 3.02
N ARG A 163 12.14 -16.60 2.68
CA ARG A 163 13.50 -16.05 2.58
C ARG A 163 14.22 -16.06 3.92
N LEU A 164 13.55 -15.61 4.99
CA LEU A 164 14.11 -15.65 6.34
C LEU A 164 14.35 -17.09 6.80
N ARG A 165 13.42 -18.00 6.53
CA ARG A 165 13.55 -19.43 6.83
C ARG A 165 14.77 -20.04 6.13
N ARG A 166 14.97 -19.78 4.83
CA ARG A 166 16.16 -20.23 4.08
C ARG A 166 17.46 -19.69 4.68
N ILE A 167 17.47 -18.43 5.09
CA ILE A 167 18.64 -17.83 5.75
C ILE A 167 18.91 -18.51 7.08
N TRP A 168 17.88 -18.77 7.89
CA TRP A 168 18.02 -19.44 9.19
C TRP A 168 18.51 -20.89 9.06
N LEU A 169 17.92 -21.67 8.15
CA LEU A 169 18.37 -23.02 7.84
C LEU A 169 19.83 -23.03 7.37
N GLY A 170 20.19 -22.10 6.47
CA GLY A 170 21.57 -21.97 5.97
C GLY A 170 22.57 -21.63 7.08
N SER A 171 22.22 -20.75 8.02
CA SER A 171 23.10 -20.45 9.16
C SER A 171 23.21 -21.62 10.14
N ALA A 172 22.10 -22.32 10.43
CA ALA A 172 22.11 -23.44 11.38
C ALA A 172 22.93 -24.64 10.86
N LEU A 173 22.87 -24.92 9.56
CA LEU A 173 23.69 -25.98 8.94
C LEU A 173 25.18 -25.65 8.94
N CYS A 174 25.55 -24.38 8.90
CA CYS A 174 26.94 -23.94 9.07
C CYS A 174 27.42 -24.09 10.52
N GLU A 175 26.53 -23.95 11.51
CA GLU A 175 26.85 -24.13 12.93
C GLU A 175 26.94 -25.61 13.34
N SER A 176 26.21 -26.52 12.68
CA SER A 176 26.18 -27.95 13.00
C SER A 176 27.22 -28.81 12.28
N SER A 177 28.02 -28.22 11.40
CA SER A 177 29.06 -28.92 10.64
C SER A 177 30.41 -28.53 11.21
N ASP A 178 31.05 -29.44 11.95
CA ASP A 178 32.48 -29.42 12.29
C ASP A 178 33.34 -29.58 11.01
N ALA A 179 33.19 -28.63 10.08
CA ALA A 179 34.07 -28.34 8.95
C ALA A 179 34.58 -26.90 9.11
N LEU A 180 35.14 -26.67 10.30
CA LEU A 180 35.74 -25.42 10.74
C LEU A 180 37.14 -25.27 10.13
N ALA A 181 37.20 -24.71 8.92
CA ALA A 181 38.47 -24.14 8.44
C ALA A 181 38.32 -22.88 7.58
N ASN A 182 37.16 -22.57 7.00
CA ASN A 182 37.07 -21.46 6.04
C ASN A 182 35.73 -20.70 5.99
N VAL A 183 34.94 -20.65 7.07
CA VAL A 183 33.82 -19.68 7.12
C VAL A 183 34.40 -18.30 7.41
N ARG A 184 34.48 -17.48 6.35
CA ARG A 184 35.10 -16.15 6.39
C ARG A 184 34.22 -15.19 7.21
N VAL A 185 34.87 -14.43 8.09
CA VAL A 185 34.28 -13.31 8.87
C VAL A 185 33.53 -12.29 8.00
N SER A 186 33.81 -12.25 6.69
CA SER A 186 33.11 -11.47 5.66
C SER A 186 31.60 -11.74 5.53
N ASP A 187 31.14 -12.91 5.98
CA ASP A 187 29.73 -13.30 5.86
C ASP A 187 28.85 -12.70 6.96
N LEU A 188 29.40 -12.10 8.01
CA LEU A 188 28.60 -11.48 9.07
C LEU A 188 27.85 -10.21 8.57
N ASP A 189 28.50 -9.42 7.73
CA ASP A 189 27.91 -8.24 7.07
C ASP A 189 26.98 -8.67 5.91
N THR A 190 27.39 -9.69 5.14
CA THR A 190 26.59 -10.24 4.02
C THR A 190 25.31 -10.94 4.51
N LEU A 191 25.37 -11.71 5.59
CA LEU A 191 24.23 -12.37 6.22
C LEU A 191 23.26 -11.35 6.81
N HIS A 192 23.76 -10.31 7.48
CA HIS A 192 22.94 -9.23 8.00
C HIS A 192 22.22 -8.49 6.87
N LEU A 193 22.94 -8.13 5.79
CA LEU A 193 22.36 -7.56 4.58
C LEU A 193 21.29 -8.46 3.97
N ARG A 194 21.52 -9.78 3.92
CA ARG A 194 20.53 -10.75 3.43
C ARG A 194 19.28 -10.78 4.32
N LYS A 195 19.44 -10.77 5.65
CA LYS A 195 18.32 -10.72 6.61
C LYS A 195 17.49 -9.44 6.43
N ILE A 196 18.13 -8.27 6.33
CA ILE A 196 17.46 -7.00 6.04
C ILE A 196 16.74 -7.07 4.69
N SER A 197 17.42 -7.58 3.66
CA SER A 197 16.83 -7.68 2.31
C SER A 197 15.62 -8.60 2.27
N ALA A 198 15.62 -9.67 3.08
CA ALA A 198 14.51 -10.60 3.21
C ALA A 198 13.35 -9.95 3.96
N ARG A 199 13.62 -9.25 5.07
CA ARG A 199 12.59 -8.53 5.84
C ARG A 199 11.93 -7.40 5.06
N LEU A 200 12.70 -6.66 4.26
CA LEU A 200 12.21 -5.51 3.48
C LEU A 200 11.76 -5.88 2.06
N ASP A 201 11.73 -7.17 1.69
CA ASP A 201 11.37 -7.67 0.35
C ASP A 201 12.15 -6.97 -0.80
N CYS A 202 13.46 -6.72 -0.62
CA CYS A 202 14.26 -5.81 -1.46
C CYS A 202 14.93 -6.44 -2.70
N HIS A 203 14.92 -7.76 -2.86
CA HIS A 203 15.58 -8.41 -4.00
C HIS A 203 14.56 -9.03 -4.96
N ALA A 204 14.94 -9.06 -6.23
CA ALA A 204 14.06 -9.48 -7.32
C ALA A 204 13.60 -10.93 -7.18
N ARG A 205 12.35 -11.18 -7.59
CA ARG A 205 11.70 -12.50 -7.54
C ARG A 205 12.40 -13.58 -8.38
N VAL A 206 13.19 -13.16 -9.37
CA VAL A 206 13.96 -14.08 -10.23
C VAL A 206 14.93 -14.93 -9.41
N TRP A 207 15.48 -14.39 -8.31
CA TRP A 207 16.40 -15.12 -7.44
C TRP A 207 15.70 -16.21 -6.63
N ASP A 208 14.45 -15.98 -6.23
CA ASP A 208 13.63 -17.01 -5.59
C ASP A 208 13.31 -18.13 -6.57
N TRP A 209 12.97 -17.78 -7.80
CA TRP A 209 12.66 -18.74 -8.86
C TRP A 209 13.86 -19.60 -9.25
N LEU A 210 15.05 -19.00 -9.35
CA LEU A 210 16.29 -19.72 -9.61
C LEU A 210 16.79 -20.53 -8.40
N ASN A 211 16.18 -20.36 -7.23
CA ASN A 211 16.64 -20.89 -5.94
C ASN A 211 18.13 -20.58 -5.65
N LEU A 212 18.61 -19.43 -6.13
CA LEU A 212 19.99 -18.98 -5.95
C LEU A 212 20.03 -17.72 -5.06
N PRO A 213 21.07 -17.56 -4.22
CA PRO A 213 21.24 -16.33 -3.45
C PRO A 213 21.50 -15.15 -4.39
N PRO A 214 20.86 -13.99 -4.18
CA PRO A 214 21.15 -12.80 -4.97
C PRO A 214 22.60 -12.34 -4.74
N PRO A 215 23.29 -11.83 -5.78
CA PRO A 215 24.63 -11.28 -5.66
C PRO A 215 24.72 -10.17 -4.60
N GLY A 216 25.76 -10.20 -3.75
CA GLY A 216 25.90 -9.28 -2.61
C GLY A 216 25.88 -7.80 -2.99
N VAL A 217 26.48 -7.42 -4.13
CA VAL A 217 26.47 -6.04 -4.62
C VAL A 217 25.05 -5.55 -4.94
N LEU A 218 24.22 -6.41 -5.56
CA LEU A 218 22.83 -6.07 -5.88
C LEU A 218 21.97 -5.95 -4.62
N VAL A 219 22.21 -6.83 -3.63
CA VAL A 219 21.54 -6.76 -2.33
C VAL A 219 21.92 -5.48 -1.60
N LYS A 220 23.21 -5.14 -1.54
CA LYS A 220 23.68 -3.91 -0.89
C LYS A 220 23.06 -2.68 -1.53
N TRP A 221 23.02 -2.62 -2.86
CA TRP A 221 22.39 -1.53 -3.59
C TRP A 221 20.88 -1.43 -3.35
N SER A 222 20.14 -2.55 -3.40
CA SER A 222 18.70 -2.52 -3.22
C SER A 222 18.29 -2.19 -1.78
N VAL A 223 18.99 -2.77 -0.80
CA VAL A 223 18.82 -2.45 0.63
C VAL A 223 19.17 -0.99 0.89
N GLY A 224 20.30 -0.50 0.36
CA GLY A 224 20.72 0.89 0.51
C GLY A 224 19.63 1.87 0.06
N ARG A 225 19.13 1.72 -1.17
CA ARG A 225 18.03 2.56 -1.69
C ARG A 225 16.76 2.44 -0.84
N ARG A 226 16.45 1.25 -0.33
CA ARG A 226 15.25 1.04 0.48
C ARG A 226 15.36 1.71 1.85
N VAL A 227 16.49 1.54 2.53
CA VAL A 227 16.77 2.16 3.83
C VAL A 227 16.79 3.68 3.69
N GLU A 228 17.39 4.20 2.61
CA GLU A 228 17.42 5.63 2.32
C GLU A 228 16.02 6.21 2.08
N TYR A 229 15.15 5.46 1.39
CA TYR A 229 13.73 5.80 1.27
C TYR A 229 13.03 5.83 2.63
N LEU A 230 13.21 4.78 3.45
CA LEU A 230 12.57 4.67 4.76
C LEU A 230 13.03 5.77 5.70
N LYS A 231 14.32 6.11 5.70
CA LYS A 231 14.88 7.22 6.47
C LYS A 231 14.21 8.54 6.12
N ARG A 232 14.06 8.84 4.82
CA ARG A 232 13.34 10.04 4.36
C ARG A 232 11.87 10.02 4.78
N ASP A 233 11.18 8.90 4.62
CA ASP A 233 9.77 8.79 5.05
C ASP A 233 9.64 8.94 6.57
N ASP A 234 10.56 8.39 7.37
CA ASP A 234 10.59 8.54 8.83
C ASP A 234 10.84 10.00 9.26
N GLU A 235 11.76 10.71 8.60
CA GLU A 235 12.03 12.14 8.83
C GLU A 235 10.80 12.99 8.49
N LEU A 236 10.17 12.74 7.35
CA LEU A 236 8.95 13.42 6.92
C LEU A 236 7.78 13.15 7.85
N ILE A 237 7.61 11.90 8.31
CA ILE A 237 6.58 11.54 9.29
C ILE A 237 6.81 12.30 10.59
N LYS A 238 8.05 12.36 11.11
CA LYS A 238 8.37 13.12 12.33
C LYS A 238 8.12 14.62 12.17
N ARG A 239 8.49 15.19 11.02
CA ARG A 239 8.34 16.62 10.73
C ARG A 239 6.88 17.04 10.61
N ASP A 240 6.07 16.24 9.92
CA ASP A 240 4.75 16.67 9.47
C ASP A 240 3.60 16.32 10.42
N GLY A 241 3.88 15.82 11.63
CA GLY A 241 2.86 15.54 12.68
C GLY A 241 3.07 14.25 13.49
N GLY A 242 4.04 13.42 13.09
CA GLY A 242 4.36 12.16 13.75
C GLY A 242 3.48 10.99 13.32
N TRP A 243 3.86 9.78 13.74
CA TRP A 243 3.19 8.54 13.33
C TRP A 243 1.76 8.40 13.87
N LYS A 244 1.40 9.12 14.94
CA LYS A 244 0.06 9.10 15.54
C LYS A 244 -1.00 9.73 14.64
N GLU A 245 -0.61 10.74 13.86
CA GLU A 245 -1.51 11.50 12.97
C GLU A 245 -1.65 10.89 11.57
N LEU A 246 -0.95 9.78 11.29
CA LEU A 246 -1.18 9.00 10.07
C LEU A 246 -2.59 8.43 10.09
N GLY A 247 -3.30 8.53 8.97
CA GLY A 247 -4.59 7.90 8.74
C GLY A 247 -4.46 6.40 8.50
N GLU A 248 -5.55 5.66 8.68
CA GLU A 248 -5.59 4.19 8.62
C GLU A 248 -4.87 3.60 7.39
N LYS A 249 -5.18 4.12 6.19
CA LYS A 249 -4.57 3.65 4.93
C LYS A 249 -3.06 3.86 4.89
N GLU A 250 -2.57 4.96 5.44
CA GLU A 250 -1.14 5.29 5.46
C GLU A 250 -0.41 4.56 6.58
N VAL A 251 -1.05 4.30 7.73
CA VAL A 251 -0.51 3.39 8.76
C VAL A 251 -0.30 2.00 8.17
N HIS A 252 -1.32 1.45 7.51
CA HIS A 252 -1.23 0.14 6.89
C HIS A 252 -0.09 0.09 5.86
N ARG A 253 0.00 1.09 4.98
CA ARG A 253 1.08 1.17 3.98
C ARG A 253 2.46 1.32 4.63
N ALA A 254 2.60 2.20 5.61
CA ALA A 254 3.85 2.43 6.34
C ALA A 254 4.35 1.14 7.02
N CYS A 255 3.44 0.33 7.56
CA CYS A 255 3.75 -0.98 8.14
C CYS A 255 4.27 -1.96 7.07
N VAL A 256 3.54 -2.12 5.95
CA VAL A 256 3.99 -2.95 4.83
C VAL A 256 5.37 -2.52 4.35
N GLU A 257 5.59 -1.21 4.24
CA GLU A 257 6.85 -0.66 3.76
C GLU A 257 8.04 -0.97 4.69
N ARG A 258 7.82 -0.99 6.00
CA ARG A 258 8.83 -1.33 7.02
C ARG A 258 8.99 -2.85 7.23
N GLY A 259 8.28 -3.66 6.45
CA GLY A 259 8.30 -5.11 6.55
C GLY A 259 7.58 -5.64 7.81
N ILE A 260 6.61 -4.88 8.33
CA ILE A 260 5.72 -5.30 9.41
C ILE A 260 4.57 -6.08 8.77
N ASP A 261 4.26 -7.25 9.36
CA ASP A 261 3.13 -8.05 8.90
C ASP A 261 1.79 -7.38 9.23
N VAL A 262 0.94 -7.24 8.22
CA VAL A 262 -0.36 -6.55 8.29
C VAL A 262 -1.57 -7.48 8.18
N LEU A 263 -1.37 -8.75 7.82
CA LEU A 263 -2.47 -9.65 7.46
C LEU A 263 -3.32 -9.98 8.70
N GLY A 264 -4.62 -9.71 8.59
CA GLY A 264 -5.58 -10.00 9.67
C GLY A 264 -5.42 -9.14 10.92
N LYS A 265 -4.56 -8.12 10.91
CA LYS A 265 -4.34 -7.25 12.08
C LYS A 265 -5.25 -6.04 12.05
N LYS A 266 -5.78 -5.67 13.21
CA LYS A 266 -6.57 -4.45 13.40
C LYS A 266 -5.65 -3.23 13.43
N GLU A 267 -6.19 -2.07 13.06
CA GLU A 267 -5.46 -0.80 13.01
C GLU A 267 -4.71 -0.49 14.32
N GLY A 268 -5.34 -0.69 15.49
CA GLY A 268 -4.70 -0.43 16.79
C GLY A 268 -3.41 -1.23 17.02
N VAL A 269 -3.36 -2.48 16.54
CA VAL A 269 -2.15 -3.31 16.60
C VAL A 269 -1.08 -2.76 15.66
N LEU A 270 -1.47 -2.38 14.44
CA LEU A 270 -0.54 -1.80 13.46
C LEU A 270 0.06 -0.49 13.96
N ARG A 271 -0.75 0.37 14.60
CA ARG A 271 -0.27 1.59 15.25
C ARG A 271 0.71 1.30 16.39
N GLY A 272 0.46 0.25 17.18
CA GLY A 272 1.38 -0.19 18.22
C GLY A 272 2.73 -0.66 17.66
N GLU A 273 2.72 -1.50 16.62
CA GLU A 273 3.95 -1.95 15.94
C GLU A 273 4.71 -0.79 15.27
N LEU A 274 3.98 0.15 14.67
CA LEU A 274 4.58 1.36 14.11
C LEU A 274 5.17 2.25 15.19
N GLY A 275 4.52 2.37 16.35
CA GLY A 275 5.07 3.05 17.52
C GLY A 275 6.41 2.46 17.94
N ARG A 276 6.50 1.12 18.06
CA ARG A 276 7.76 0.41 18.38
C ARG A 276 8.88 0.67 17.36
N TRP A 277 8.53 0.91 16.10
CA TRP A 277 9.52 1.29 15.07
C TRP A 277 10.14 2.67 15.35
N PHE A 278 9.32 3.62 15.81
CA PHE A 278 9.75 5.00 16.03
C PHE A 278 10.38 5.27 17.41
N GLY A 279 10.19 4.38 18.38
CA GLY A 279 10.65 4.51 19.77
C GLY A 279 9.48 4.73 20.71
#